data_AF-A0A955D3W2-F1
#
_entry.id   AF-A0A955D3W2-F1
#
_cell.length_a   1.000
_cell.length_b   1.000
_cell.length_c   1.000
_cell.angle_alpha   90.00
_cell.angle_beta   90.00
_cell.angle_gamma   90.00
#
_symmetry.space_group_name_H-M   'P 1'
#
loop_
_entity.id
_entity.type
_entity.pdbx_description
1 polymer ?
#
loop_
_entity_poly.entity_id
_entity_poly.type
_entity_poly.pdbx_seq_one_letter_code
_entity_poly.pdbx_strand_id
1 'polypeptide(L)'
;GPGEGDGFDLSGYQADIDAAHAYTGILYETYGRGITVGRGEAVRLEPDGSKRELEPARADLELKAVLEKIDRDPATGGWHHYRVVAKGRHLEHWIDGERFMLAEDDGPQFSAEGIFALQVHQGPPMTVRVRNIRVRSLDAASGSESGSAAPPDRPATDARPNG
;
A
#
# COMPACT_ATOMS: atom_id res chain seq x y z
N GLY A 1 22.44 -10.57 -9.75
CA GLY A 1 22.16 -9.84 -8.51
C GLY A 1 22.32 -8.36 -8.79
N PRO A 2 21.57 -7.45 -8.15
CA PRO A 2 21.77 -6.04 -8.38
C PRO A 2 23.14 -5.63 -7.80
N GLY A 3 23.79 -4.70 -8.50
CA GLY A 3 25.15 -4.25 -8.21
C GLY A 3 25.26 -3.47 -6.90
N GLU A 4 26.49 -3.45 -6.40
CA GLU A 4 26.90 -2.79 -5.16
C GLU A 4 26.73 -1.27 -5.29
N GLY A 5 25.57 -0.78 -4.86
CA GLY A 5 25.38 0.64 -4.51
C GLY A 5 26.21 0.99 -3.27
N ASP A 6 26.33 2.28 -2.99
CA ASP A 6 27.06 2.93 -1.90
C ASP A 6 26.59 2.58 -0.46
N GLY A 7 25.97 1.41 -0.29
CA GLY A 7 25.58 0.79 0.97
C GLY A 7 24.18 1.18 1.46
N PHE A 8 23.52 2.12 0.79
CA PHE A 8 22.18 2.62 1.16
C PHE A 8 21.11 2.40 0.08
N ASP A 9 21.51 2.00 -1.13
CA ASP A 9 20.58 1.68 -2.21
C ASP A 9 19.83 0.38 -1.93
N LEU A 10 18.50 0.47 -1.92
CA LEU A 10 17.60 -0.65 -1.70
C LEU A 10 16.83 -0.97 -2.98
N SER A 11 16.87 -2.23 -3.39
CA SER A 11 16.05 -2.79 -4.46
C SER A 11 14.81 -3.49 -3.90
N GLY A 12 13.77 -3.61 -4.72
CA GLY A 12 12.58 -4.39 -4.40
C GLY A 12 11.31 -3.55 -4.31
N TYR A 13 10.25 -4.16 -3.79
CA TYR A 13 8.90 -3.59 -3.75
C TYR A 13 8.82 -2.31 -2.93
N GLN A 14 8.03 -1.36 -3.43
CA GLN A 14 7.78 -0.08 -2.81
C GLN A 14 6.29 0.27 -2.84
N ALA A 15 5.84 0.79 -1.71
CA ALA A 15 4.52 1.37 -1.52
C ALA A 15 4.67 2.88 -1.59
N ASP A 16 4.44 3.45 -2.77
CA ASP A 16 4.76 4.85 -3.02
C ASP A 16 3.75 5.80 -2.38
N ILE A 17 4.27 6.98 -2.00
CA ILE A 17 3.51 8.15 -1.57
C ILE A 17 4.14 9.41 -2.16
N ASP A 18 3.30 10.38 -2.52
CA ASP A 18 3.71 11.67 -3.06
C ASP A 18 2.63 12.74 -2.79
N ALA A 19 3.03 14.01 -2.73
CA ALA A 19 2.12 15.10 -2.37
C ALA A 19 1.05 15.41 -3.43
N ALA A 20 1.24 15.00 -4.69
CA ALA A 20 0.27 15.23 -5.77
C ALA A 20 -0.64 14.02 -6.02
N HIS A 21 -0.42 12.93 -5.28
CA HIS A 21 -1.03 11.63 -5.47
C HIS A 21 -0.93 11.11 -6.91
N ALA A 22 0.19 11.40 -7.58
CA ALA A 22 0.49 10.87 -8.90
C ALA A 22 0.82 9.37 -8.83
N TYR A 23 1.48 8.94 -7.75
CA TYR A 23 1.94 7.56 -7.57
C TYR A 23 1.48 6.96 -6.23
N THR A 24 0.90 7.77 -5.34
CA THR A 24 0.40 7.28 -4.05
C THR A 24 -0.52 6.06 -4.22
N GLY A 25 -0.06 4.92 -3.69
CA GLY A 25 -0.79 3.64 -3.70
C GLY A 25 -0.35 2.60 -4.74
N ILE A 26 0.55 2.94 -5.67
CA ILE A 26 1.07 1.96 -6.65
C ILE A 26 2.00 0.94 -5.99
N LEU A 27 2.29 -0.14 -6.73
CA LEU A 27 3.45 -0.99 -6.50
C LEU A 27 4.57 -0.59 -7.46
N TYR A 28 5.66 -0.05 -6.94
CA TYR A 28 6.90 0.20 -7.68
C TYR A 28 7.99 -0.80 -7.28
N GLU A 29 8.95 -1.07 -8.15
CA GLU A 29 10.09 -1.94 -7.85
C GLU A 29 11.42 -1.32 -8.32
N THR A 30 12.19 -0.78 -7.38
CA THR A 30 13.48 -0.14 -7.65
C THR A 30 14.52 -1.16 -8.06
N TYR A 31 15.26 -0.85 -9.15
CA TYR A 31 16.17 -1.75 -9.86
C TYR A 31 15.51 -3.05 -10.39
N GLY A 32 14.18 -3.11 -10.40
CA GLY A 32 13.39 -4.21 -10.94
C GLY A 32 12.49 -3.75 -12.08
N ARG A 33 11.19 -3.99 -11.94
CA ARG A 33 10.18 -3.78 -12.99
C ARG A 33 9.68 -2.32 -13.12
N GLY A 34 10.08 -1.40 -12.23
CA GLY A 34 9.56 -0.04 -12.22
C GLY A 34 8.10 0.00 -11.74
N ILE A 35 7.22 0.79 -12.39
CA ILE A 35 5.79 0.83 -12.06
C ILE A 35 5.15 -0.52 -12.40
N THR A 36 5.00 -1.36 -11.38
CA THR A 36 4.66 -2.77 -11.52
C THR A 36 3.15 -3.00 -11.41
N VAL A 37 2.44 -2.28 -10.55
CA VAL A 37 0.97 -2.34 -10.46
C VAL A 37 0.44 -0.93 -10.20
N GLY A 38 -0.45 -0.47 -11.07
CA GLY A 38 -1.09 0.83 -10.98
C GLY A 38 -2.14 0.89 -9.88
N ARG A 39 -2.54 2.12 -9.52
CA ARG A 39 -3.64 2.35 -8.59
C ARG A 39 -4.95 1.86 -9.22
N GLY A 40 -5.68 1.06 -8.45
CA GLY A 40 -6.92 0.40 -8.85
C GLY A 40 -6.72 -0.97 -9.50
N GLU A 41 -5.49 -1.35 -9.85
CA GLU A 41 -5.22 -2.62 -10.50
C GLU A 41 -5.18 -3.79 -9.50
N ALA A 42 -5.66 -4.93 -9.96
CA ALA A 42 -5.58 -6.22 -9.28
C ALA A 42 -5.07 -7.24 -10.29
N VAL A 43 -3.80 -7.63 -10.18
CA VAL A 43 -3.13 -8.42 -11.23
C VAL A 43 -2.29 -9.55 -10.66
N ARG A 44 -2.11 -10.59 -11.46
CA ARG A 44 -1.04 -11.57 -11.29
C ARG A 44 0.10 -11.22 -12.24
N LEU A 45 1.31 -11.17 -11.71
CA LEU A 45 2.55 -11.01 -12.48
C LEU A 45 2.99 -12.42 -12.86
N GLU A 46 2.87 -12.76 -14.14
CA GLU A 46 3.12 -14.10 -14.64
C GLU A 46 4.62 -14.36 -14.84
N PRO A 47 5.08 -15.63 -14.84
CA PRO A 47 6.50 -15.97 -15.01
C PRO A 47 7.14 -15.46 -16.32
N ASP A 48 6.33 -15.24 -17.35
CA ASP A 48 6.76 -14.72 -18.65
C ASP A 48 6.87 -13.18 -18.68
N GLY A 49 6.58 -12.52 -17.56
CA GLY A 49 6.59 -11.07 -17.41
C GLY A 49 5.29 -10.37 -17.83
N SER A 50 4.29 -11.11 -18.29
CA SER A 50 2.96 -10.56 -18.57
C SER A 50 2.18 -10.29 -17.28
N LYS A 51 1.12 -9.48 -17.38
CA LYS A 51 0.18 -9.24 -16.28
C LYS A 51 -1.17 -9.83 -16.66
N ARG A 52 -1.74 -10.66 -15.79
CA ARG A 52 -3.11 -11.15 -15.90
C ARG A 52 -4.00 -10.42 -14.91
N GLU A 53 -5.09 -9.84 -15.38
CA GLU A 53 -6.09 -9.22 -14.51
C GLU A 53 -6.75 -10.30 -13.62
N LEU A 54 -6.82 -10.02 -12.32
CA LEU A 54 -7.50 -10.85 -11.32
C LEU A 54 -8.89 -10.31 -11.02
N GLU A 55 -9.05 -8.99 -11.04
CA GLU A 55 -10.31 -8.28 -10.83
C GLU A 55 -10.36 -7.04 -11.74
N PRO A 56 -11.55 -6.60 -12.18
CA PRO A 56 -11.68 -5.38 -12.97
C PRO A 56 -11.01 -4.19 -12.27
N ALA A 57 -10.17 -3.47 -13.00
CA ALA A 57 -9.48 -2.31 -12.45
C ALA A 57 -10.49 -1.26 -11.95
N ARG A 58 -10.27 -0.78 -10.72
CA ARG A 58 -11.00 0.37 -10.18
C ARG A 58 -10.50 1.65 -10.85
N ALA A 59 -11.37 2.65 -10.97
CA ALA A 59 -10.99 3.91 -11.57
C ALA A 59 -9.96 4.65 -10.70
N ASP A 60 -8.83 5.02 -11.32
CA ASP A 60 -7.75 5.78 -10.68
C ASP A 60 -8.27 7.04 -9.96
N LEU A 61 -9.17 7.77 -10.62
CA LEU A 61 -9.76 9.00 -10.09
C LEU A 61 -10.59 8.78 -8.83
N GLU A 62 -11.25 7.63 -8.68
CA GLU A 62 -12.03 7.34 -7.48
C GLU A 62 -11.12 7.12 -6.27
N LEU A 63 -10.03 6.38 -6.45
CA LEU A 63 -9.04 6.15 -5.40
C LEU A 63 -8.26 7.42 -5.08
N LYS A 64 -7.95 8.26 -6.08
CA LYS A 64 -7.36 9.58 -5.85
C LYS A 64 -8.30 10.47 -5.01
N ALA A 65 -9.61 10.44 -5.28
CA ALA A 65 -10.58 11.21 -4.51
C ALA A 65 -10.67 10.78 -3.04
N VAL A 66 -10.36 9.52 -2.71
CA VAL A 66 -10.24 9.06 -1.31
C VAL A 66 -9.11 9.81 -0.59
N LEU A 67 -7.94 9.94 -1.24
CA LEU A 67 -6.80 10.67 -0.69
C LEU A 67 -7.13 12.15 -0.52
N GLU A 68 -7.63 12.79 -1.58
CA GLU A 68 -7.98 14.21 -1.58
C GLU A 68 -9.09 14.55 -0.58
N LYS A 69 -9.93 13.58 -0.21
CA LYS A 69 -10.93 13.76 0.86
C LYS A 69 -10.25 13.90 2.22
N ILE A 70 -9.23 13.09 2.50
CA ILE A 70 -8.48 13.13 3.77
C ILE A 70 -7.63 14.41 3.84
N ASP A 71 -6.98 14.80 2.75
CA ASP A 71 -6.22 16.05 2.67
C ASP A 71 -7.05 17.29 3.00
N ARG A 72 -8.30 17.33 2.52
CA ARG A 72 -9.21 18.46 2.73
C ARG A 72 -9.88 18.47 4.09
N ASP A 73 -9.83 17.37 4.84
CA ASP A 73 -10.44 17.29 6.16
C ASP A 73 -9.46 17.81 7.23
N PRO A 74 -9.69 19.00 7.80
CA PRO A 74 -8.80 19.56 8.81
C PRO A 74 -8.72 18.71 10.08
N ALA A 75 -9.69 17.83 10.34
CA ALA A 75 -9.67 16.94 11.49
C ALA A 75 -8.60 15.83 11.36
N THR A 76 -8.18 15.48 10.14
CA THR A 76 -7.14 14.47 9.90
C THR A 76 -5.74 15.09 10.00
N GLY A 77 -5.63 16.39 9.75
CA GLY A 77 -4.35 17.09 9.60
C GLY A 77 -3.51 16.59 8.43
N GLY A 78 -4.15 16.03 7.39
CA GLY A 78 -3.49 15.45 6.22
C GLY A 78 -2.77 14.13 6.49
N TRP A 79 -3.11 13.44 7.57
CA TRP A 79 -2.53 12.13 7.89
C TRP A 79 -3.33 10.99 7.26
N HIS A 80 -2.67 10.26 6.35
CA HIS A 80 -3.19 9.01 5.80
C HIS A 80 -2.75 7.80 6.62
N HIS A 81 -3.62 6.80 6.71
CA HIS A 81 -3.27 5.49 7.25
C HIS A 81 -2.93 4.53 6.11
N TYR A 82 -1.64 4.22 5.98
CA TYR A 82 -1.14 3.26 4.99
C TYR A 82 -0.91 1.90 5.64
N ARG A 83 -1.51 0.84 5.07
CA ARG A 83 -1.26 -0.55 5.42
C ARG A 83 -0.79 -1.34 4.20
N VAL A 84 0.40 -1.93 4.32
CA VAL A 84 0.93 -2.89 3.34
C VAL A 84 0.71 -4.30 3.86
N VAL A 85 0.16 -5.18 3.01
CA VAL A 85 0.02 -6.60 3.29
C VAL A 85 0.97 -7.35 2.36
N ALA A 86 1.91 -8.09 2.93
CA ALA A 86 2.80 -8.98 2.19
C ALA A 86 2.68 -10.39 2.78
N LYS A 87 1.99 -11.29 2.06
CA LYS A 87 1.70 -12.66 2.49
C LYS A 87 2.09 -13.65 1.40
N GLY A 88 3.31 -14.18 1.48
CA GLY A 88 3.87 -14.99 0.39
C GLY A 88 3.94 -14.14 -0.89
N ARG A 89 3.34 -14.64 -1.98
CA ARG A 89 3.28 -13.94 -3.27
C ARG A 89 2.15 -12.90 -3.37
N HIS A 90 1.33 -12.75 -2.32
CA HIS A 90 0.19 -11.84 -2.28
C HIS A 90 0.60 -10.51 -1.65
N LEU A 91 0.48 -9.43 -2.43
CA LEU A 91 0.80 -8.06 -2.02
C LEU A 91 -0.44 -7.18 -2.15
N GLU A 92 -0.72 -6.37 -1.13
CA GLU A 92 -1.77 -5.35 -1.20
C GLU A 92 -1.33 -4.05 -0.55
N HIS A 93 -1.77 -2.93 -1.13
CA HIS A 93 -1.64 -1.60 -0.55
C HIS A 93 -3.02 -1.10 -0.19
N TRP A 94 -3.16 -0.65 1.04
CA TRP A 94 -4.39 -0.07 1.56
C TRP A 94 -4.10 1.32 2.10
N ILE A 95 -4.93 2.28 1.74
CA ILE A 95 -4.84 3.64 2.24
C ILE A 95 -6.22 4.08 2.70
N ASP A 96 -6.31 4.54 3.95
CA ASP A 96 -7.55 5.02 4.58
C ASP A 96 -8.73 4.03 4.53
N GLY A 97 -8.41 2.73 4.57
CA GLY A 97 -9.39 1.64 4.56
C GLY A 97 -9.76 1.13 3.17
N GLU A 98 -9.29 1.79 2.10
CA GLU A 98 -9.54 1.38 0.72
C GLU A 98 -8.34 0.62 0.15
N ARG A 99 -8.57 -0.45 -0.63
CA ARG A 99 -7.50 -1.17 -1.34
C ARG A 99 -7.14 -0.43 -2.61
N PHE A 100 -5.87 -0.06 -2.73
CA PHE A 100 -5.30 0.69 -3.84
C PHE A 100 -4.70 -0.21 -4.90
N MET A 101 -4.15 -1.38 -4.53
CA MET A 101 -3.69 -2.36 -5.51
C MET A 101 -3.69 -3.77 -4.90
N LEU A 102 -3.71 -4.77 -5.77
CA LEU A 102 -3.44 -6.17 -5.47
C LEU A 102 -2.44 -6.72 -6.48
N ALA A 103 -1.42 -7.42 -6.00
CA ALA A 103 -0.51 -8.20 -6.83
C ALA A 103 -0.40 -9.64 -6.31
N GLU A 104 -0.48 -10.61 -7.22
CA GLU A 104 0.05 -11.96 -7.01
C GLU A 104 1.32 -12.11 -7.84
N ASP A 105 2.49 -12.18 -7.22
CA ASP A 105 3.77 -12.18 -7.94
C ASP A 105 4.30 -13.59 -8.18
N ASP A 106 3.88 -14.18 -9.31
CA ASP A 106 4.39 -15.45 -9.79
C ASP A 106 5.69 -15.32 -10.59
N GLY A 107 6.15 -14.08 -10.82
CA GLY A 107 7.32 -13.74 -11.60
C GLY A 107 8.64 -14.21 -10.98
N PRO A 108 9.71 -14.36 -11.80
CA PRO A 108 11.03 -14.77 -11.33
C PRO A 108 11.73 -13.70 -10.48
N GLN A 109 11.25 -12.45 -10.47
CA GLN A 109 11.76 -11.36 -9.64
C GLN A 109 11.23 -11.40 -8.19
N PHE A 110 10.28 -12.29 -7.88
CA PHE A 110 9.70 -12.40 -6.55
C PHE A 110 10.77 -12.58 -5.45
N SER A 111 10.68 -11.76 -4.39
CA SER A 111 11.48 -11.91 -3.17
C SER A 111 10.59 -12.23 -1.97
N ALA A 112 10.88 -13.35 -1.31
CA ALA A 112 10.15 -13.79 -0.12
C ALA A 112 10.58 -13.05 1.16
N GLU A 113 11.78 -12.49 1.16
CA GLU A 113 12.41 -11.88 2.33
C GLU A 113 13.05 -10.54 1.95
N GLY A 114 13.25 -9.67 2.93
CA GLY A 114 13.84 -8.36 2.75
C GLY A 114 13.87 -7.56 4.05
N ILE A 115 14.20 -6.28 3.92
CA ILE A 115 14.17 -5.32 5.03
C ILE A 115 13.13 -4.23 4.77
N PHE A 116 12.58 -3.67 5.84
CA PHE A 116 11.75 -2.47 5.76
C PHE A 116 12.62 -1.23 5.83
N ALA A 117 12.36 -0.28 4.94
CA ALA A 117 13.04 1.00 4.92
C ALA A 117 12.10 2.10 4.44
N LEU A 118 12.48 3.34 4.71
CA LEU A 118 11.84 4.52 4.15
C LEU A 118 12.82 5.14 3.16
N GLN A 119 12.43 5.15 1.89
CA GLN A 119 13.20 5.80 0.84
C GLN A 119 12.62 7.19 0.56
N VAL A 120 13.50 8.17 0.38
CA VAL A 120 13.13 9.49 -0.14
C VAL A 120 13.71 9.59 -1.54
N HIS A 121 12.84 9.69 -2.54
CA HIS A 121 13.28 9.82 -3.92
C HIS A 121 14.08 11.12 -4.12
N GLN A 122 15.07 11.11 -5.00
CA GLN A 122 15.83 12.32 -5.32
C GLN A 122 14.92 13.34 -6.01
N GLY A 123 15.06 14.61 -5.63
CA GLY A 123 14.24 15.68 -6.20
C GLY A 123 14.49 17.02 -5.50
N PRO A 124 13.65 18.04 -5.78
CA PRO A 124 13.67 19.28 -5.03
C PRO A 124 13.57 19.04 -3.52
N PRO A 125 14.04 19.97 -2.68
CA PRO A 125 13.91 19.85 -1.22
C PRO A 125 12.48 19.52 -0.82
N MET A 126 12.31 18.43 -0.06
CA MET A 126 11.01 17.92 0.36
C MET A 126 11.03 17.49 1.82
N THR A 127 9.84 17.37 2.41
CA THR A 127 9.66 16.85 3.78
C THR A 127 8.68 15.70 3.75
N VAL A 128 9.13 14.53 4.20
CA VAL A 128 8.28 13.36 4.43
C VAL A 128 8.08 13.21 5.94
N ARG A 129 6.84 12.99 6.37
CA ARG A 129 6.49 12.75 7.78
C ARG A 129 5.82 11.40 7.92
N VAL A 130 6.38 10.56 8.77
CA VAL A 130 5.83 9.25 9.12
C VAL A 130 5.68 9.14 10.62
N ARG A 131 4.67 8.39 11.09
CA ARG A 131 4.48 8.09 12.51
C ARG A 131 3.76 6.76 12.68
N ASN A 132 3.83 6.18 13.87
CA ASN A 132 3.12 4.95 14.24
C ASN A 132 3.43 3.74 13.34
N ILE A 133 4.69 3.61 12.90
CA ILE A 133 5.14 2.46 12.11
C ILE A 133 5.09 1.21 13.00
N ARG A 134 4.39 0.18 12.53
CA ARG A 134 4.21 -1.10 13.22
C ARG A 134 4.35 -2.21 12.21
N VAL A 135 4.95 -3.32 12.65
CA VAL A 135 5.10 -4.54 11.84
C VAL A 135 4.51 -5.70 12.62
N ARG A 136 3.77 -6.56 11.94
CA ARG A 136 3.20 -7.79 12.49
C ARG A 136 3.48 -8.93 11.52
N SER A 137 4.11 -10.00 12.00
CA SER A 137 4.25 -11.23 11.21
C SER A 137 2.88 -11.80 10.87
N LEU A 138 2.72 -12.22 9.62
CA LEU A 138 1.56 -12.97 9.17
C LEU A 138 1.94 -14.44 9.14
N ASP A 139 2.20 -15.03 10.31
CA ASP A 139 2.54 -16.46 10.38
C ASP A 139 1.45 -17.27 9.69
N ALA A 140 1.86 -18.29 8.93
CA ALA A 140 0.94 -19.26 8.36
C ALA A 140 0.35 -20.08 9.52
N ALA A 141 -0.68 -19.54 10.18
CA ALA A 141 -1.52 -20.33 11.05
C ALA A 141 -2.21 -21.40 10.18
N SER A 142 -1.69 -22.62 10.29
CA SER A 142 -2.42 -23.86 10.11
C SER A 142 -3.83 -23.74 10.68
N GLY A 143 -4.83 -24.02 9.85
CA GLY A 143 -6.22 -24.25 10.29
C GLY A 143 -7.17 -23.11 9.95
N SER A 144 -8.17 -23.45 9.15
CA SER A 144 -9.35 -22.66 8.81
C SER A 144 -10.01 -21.99 10.02
N GLU A 145 -10.35 -20.71 9.92
CA GLU A 145 -11.64 -20.20 10.39
C GLU A 145 -12.15 -19.09 9.47
N SER A 146 -13.28 -19.38 8.83
CA SER A 146 -14.18 -18.42 8.20
C SER A 146 -14.89 -17.65 9.32
N GLY A 147 -14.79 -16.32 9.32
CA GLY A 147 -15.45 -15.46 10.30
C GLY A 147 -15.37 -14.00 9.90
N SER A 148 -16.39 -13.55 9.17
CA SER A 148 -16.65 -12.13 8.92
C SER A 148 -16.78 -11.39 10.25
N ALA A 149 -15.85 -10.47 10.55
CA ALA A 149 -15.99 -9.53 11.64
C ALA A 149 -16.16 -8.13 11.06
N ALA A 150 -17.41 -7.66 11.07
CA ALA A 150 -17.75 -6.27 10.82
C ALA A 150 -17.05 -5.36 11.84
N PRO A 151 -16.73 -4.09 11.49
CA PRO A 151 -16.10 -3.16 12.42
C PRO A 151 -17.03 -2.87 13.61
N PRO A 152 -16.49 -2.62 14.82
CA PRO A 152 -17.30 -2.29 15.98
C PRO A 152 -18.01 -0.94 15.80
N ASP A 153 -19.29 -0.92 16.16
CA ASP A 153 -20.11 0.28 16.25
C ASP A 153 -19.44 1.34 17.16
N ARG A 154 -19.42 2.59 16.69
CA ARG A 154 -19.09 3.74 17.55
C ARG A 154 -20.21 3.91 18.58
N PRO A 155 -19.89 4.19 19.86
CA PRO A 155 -20.92 4.57 20.82
C PRO A 155 -21.55 5.90 20.40
N ALA A 156 -22.88 5.94 20.41
CA ALA A 156 -23.68 7.14 20.21
C ALA A 156 -23.30 8.19 21.27
N THR A 157 -22.98 9.40 20.82
CA THR A 157 -22.90 10.57 21.69
C THR A 157 -24.30 10.89 22.20
N ASP A 158 -24.47 10.75 23.50
CA ASP A 158 -25.67 11.09 24.26
C ASP A 158 -25.93 12.61 24.16
N ALA A 159 -27.00 12.97 23.45
CA ALA A 159 -27.50 14.34 23.41
C ALA A 159 -28.26 14.61 24.71
N ARG A 160 -27.70 15.46 25.58
CA ARG A 160 -28.45 15.99 26.73
C ARG A 160 -29.54 16.94 26.24
N PRO A 161 -30.77 16.87 26.79
CA PRO A 161 -31.82 17.84 26.48
C PRO A 161 -31.57 19.17 27.20
N ASN A 162 -32.02 20.24 26.55
CA ASN A 162 -32.06 21.61 27.05
C ASN A 162 -32.67 21.72 28.45
N GLY A 163 -32.01 22.50 29.30
CA GLY A 163 -32.52 23.08 30.54
C GLY A 163 -31.77 24.37 30.82
#